data_AF-A0A934H0M5-F1
#
_entry.id   AF-A0A934H0M5-F1
#
_cell.length_a   1.000
_cell.length_b   1.000
_cell.length_c   1.000
_cell.angle_alpha   90.00
_cell.angle_beta   90.00
_cell.angle_gamma   90.00
#
_symmetry.space_group_name_H-M   'P 1'
#
loop_
_entity.id
_entity.type
_entity.pdbx_description
1 polymer ?
#
loop_
_entity_poly.entity_id
_entity_poly.type
_entity_poly.pdbx_seq_one_letter_code
_entity_poly.pdbx_strand_id
1 'polypeptide(L)'
;MNANGKTTNKIDPKRMLLRNGALLIIPPMIITFGLWGVLPAAYSPDIFWKDIPKWLGLFENIFRILVFSLPGILYFGKREKGQSLGWCLYIGGLAVYLLSYLAQIVYPDSAWSQSIIGFTAPAWSTLFWFAGIGLVCMRSWLPIPWHRAIYLLSASIFLIFHIGHTGLVYFNMIH
;
A
#
# COMPACT_ATOMS: atom_id res chain seq x y z
N MET A 1 -53.85 -4.06 -9.51
CA MET A 1 -53.31 -4.39 -10.84
C MET A 1 -52.03 -3.58 -11.06
N ASN A 2 -50.90 -4.28 -11.27
CA ASN A 2 -49.60 -3.89 -11.84
C ASN A 2 -49.01 -2.47 -11.60
N ALA A 3 -47.72 -2.29 -11.31
CA ALA A 3 -46.59 -3.21 -11.19
C ALA A 3 -45.42 -2.47 -10.52
N ASN A 4 -44.68 -3.23 -9.68
CA ASN A 4 -43.28 -3.06 -9.34
C ASN A 4 -42.55 -1.87 -9.99
N GLY A 5 -42.52 -0.74 -9.27
CA GLY A 5 -41.46 0.25 -9.41
C GLY A 5 -40.15 -0.33 -8.87
N LYS A 6 -39.59 -1.35 -9.54
CA LYS A 6 -38.18 -1.71 -9.38
C LYS A 6 -37.40 -0.48 -9.84
N THR A 7 -37.02 0.38 -8.88
CA THR A 7 -35.89 1.28 -9.05
C THR A 7 -34.71 0.40 -9.40
N THR A 8 -34.46 0.22 -10.68
CA THR A 8 -33.21 -0.33 -11.17
C THR A 8 -32.17 0.63 -10.63
N ASN A 9 -31.40 0.18 -9.63
CA ASN A 9 -30.21 0.88 -9.16
C ASN A 9 -29.24 0.90 -10.34
N LYS A 10 -29.46 1.80 -11.30
CA LYS A 10 -28.54 2.09 -12.38
C LYS A 10 -27.30 2.61 -11.67
N ILE A 11 -26.26 1.79 -11.67
CA ILE A 11 -25.00 2.12 -11.03
C ILE A 11 -24.44 3.32 -11.80
N ASP A 12 -24.40 4.49 -11.16
CA ASP A 12 -23.87 5.72 -11.76
C ASP A 12 -22.34 5.57 -11.94
N PRO A 13 -21.83 5.54 -13.19
CA PRO A 13 -20.40 5.36 -13.46
C PRO A 13 -19.53 6.45 -12.81
N LYS A 14 -20.03 7.68 -12.68
CA LYS A 14 -19.30 8.77 -12.02
C LYS A 14 -19.11 8.49 -10.53
N ARG A 15 -20.16 8.01 -9.88
CA ARG A 15 -20.14 7.63 -8.46
C ARG A 15 -19.24 6.41 -8.21
N MET A 16 -19.13 5.50 -9.18
CA MET A 16 -18.16 4.41 -9.13
C MET A 16 -16.73 4.97 -9.17
N LEU A 17 -16.41 5.79 -10.17
CA LEU A 17 -15.07 6.33 -10.34
C LEU A 17 -14.59 7.11 -9.10
N LEU A 18 -15.44 7.98 -8.55
CA LEU A 18 -15.14 8.79 -7.36
C LEU A 18 -14.96 7.98 -6.07
N ARG A 19 -15.38 6.72 -6.07
CA ARG A 19 -15.34 5.84 -4.89
C ARG A 19 -14.49 4.59 -5.12
N ASN A 20 -13.73 4.57 -6.21
CA ASN A 20 -12.88 3.45 -6.57
C ASN A 20 -11.64 3.42 -5.67
N GLY A 21 -11.30 2.25 -5.15
CA GLY A 21 -10.16 2.05 -4.26
C GLY A 21 -8.81 2.42 -4.88
N ALA A 22 -8.67 2.42 -6.21
CA ALA A 22 -7.47 2.90 -6.89
C ALA A 22 -7.13 4.35 -6.54
N LEU A 23 -8.13 5.19 -6.21
CA LEU A 23 -7.87 6.54 -5.73
C LEU A 23 -7.05 6.57 -4.44
N LEU A 24 -7.16 5.52 -3.61
CA LEU A 24 -6.39 5.40 -2.37
C LEU A 24 -4.94 4.95 -2.60
N ILE A 25 -4.60 4.50 -3.80
CA ILE A 25 -3.22 4.20 -4.19
C ILE A 25 -2.49 5.46 -4.67
N ILE A 26 -3.20 6.48 -5.12
CA ILE A 26 -2.58 7.70 -5.67
C ILE A 26 -1.71 8.43 -4.63
N PRO A 27 -2.19 8.75 -3.41
CA PRO A 27 -1.38 9.46 -2.42
C PRO A 27 -0.05 8.78 -2.06
N PRO A 28 0.01 7.47 -1.73
CA PRO A 28 1.29 6.83 -1.44
C PRO A 28 2.22 6.84 -2.67
N MET A 29 1.70 6.69 -3.89
CA MET A 29 2.52 6.78 -5.11
C MET A 29 3.11 8.19 -5.32
N ILE A 30 2.34 9.24 -5.05
CA ILE A 30 2.86 10.62 -5.10
C ILE A 30 4.02 10.78 -4.10
N ILE A 31 3.89 10.25 -2.88
CA ILE A 31 4.96 10.30 -1.87
C ILE A 31 6.20 9.55 -2.37
N THR A 32 6.05 8.28 -2.77
CA THR A 32 7.18 7.44 -3.21
C THR A 32 7.89 8.04 -4.41
N PHE A 33 7.17 8.33 -5.49
CA PHE A 33 7.78 8.80 -6.74
C PHE A 33 8.22 10.26 -6.64
N GLY A 34 7.52 11.10 -5.87
CA GLY A 34 7.89 12.48 -5.66
C GLY A 34 9.17 12.66 -4.84
N LEU A 35 9.47 11.72 -3.93
CA LEU A 35 10.67 11.75 -3.09
C LEU A 35 11.82 10.89 -3.62
N TRP A 36 11.60 10.04 -4.62
CA TRP A 36 12.62 9.10 -5.09
C TRP A 36 13.93 9.79 -5.47
N GLY A 37 13.87 10.91 -6.20
CA GLY A 37 15.05 11.62 -6.68
C GLY A 37 15.95 12.22 -5.60
N VAL A 38 15.49 12.29 -4.34
CA VAL A 38 16.24 12.88 -3.22
C VAL A 38 16.58 11.86 -2.13
N LEU A 39 16.29 10.57 -2.35
CA LEU A 39 16.59 9.54 -1.38
C LEU A 39 18.09 9.21 -1.34
N PRO A 40 18.58 8.70 -0.19
CA PRO A 40 19.94 8.18 -0.09
C PRO A 40 20.23 7.11 -1.15
N ALA A 41 21.50 7.01 -1.55
CA ALA A 41 21.95 6.08 -2.61
C ALA A 41 21.54 4.62 -2.34
N ALA A 42 21.38 4.22 -1.08
CA ALA A 42 20.83 2.93 -0.65
C ALA A 42 19.50 2.54 -1.34
N TYR A 43 18.66 3.52 -1.67
CA TYR A 43 17.36 3.33 -2.32
C TYR A 43 17.42 3.46 -3.85
N SER A 44 18.62 3.66 -4.42
CA SER A 44 18.82 3.64 -5.87
C SER A 44 18.60 2.22 -6.42
N PRO A 45 18.05 2.06 -7.64
CA PRO A 45 17.81 0.73 -8.21
C PRO A 45 19.04 -0.18 -8.22
N ASP A 46 20.21 0.39 -8.51
CA ASP A 46 21.47 -0.36 -8.67
C ASP A 46 21.96 -0.97 -7.35
N ILE A 47 21.75 -0.26 -6.23
CA ILE A 47 22.14 -0.74 -4.90
C ILE A 47 21.01 -1.55 -4.27
N PHE A 48 19.77 -1.09 -4.40
CA PHE A 48 18.61 -1.70 -3.74
C PHE A 48 18.37 -3.13 -4.21
N TRP A 49 18.64 -3.45 -5.48
CA TRP A 49 18.49 -4.81 -6.01
C TRP A 49 19.78 -5.64 -6.01
N LYS A 50 20.88 -5.09 -5.48
CA LYS A 50 22.19 -5.74 -5.47
C LYS A 50 22.19 -6.92 -4.49
N ASP A 51 22.64 -8.08 -4.96
CA ASP A 51 22.80 -9.31 -4.18
C ASP A 51 21.51 -9.82 -3.51
N ILE A 52 20.36 -9.44 -4.07
CA ILE A 52 19.05 -9.90 -3.61
C ILE A 52 18.68 -11.23 -4.29
N PRO A 53 18.30 -12.28 -3.54
CA PRO A 53 17.89 -13.54 -4.11
C PRO A 53 16.75 -13.37 -5.12
N LYS A 54 16.91 -13.92 -6.32
CA LYS A 54 15.92 -13.79 -7.42
C LYS A 54 14.51 -14.24 -7.02
N TRP A 55 14.41 -15.27 -6.18
CA TRP A 55 13.11 -15.76 -5.69
C TRP A 55 12.40 -14.71 -4.83
N LEU A 56 13.13 -14.00 -3.97
CA LEU A 56 12.59 -12.95 -3.11
C LEU A 56 12.07 -11.79 -3.95
N GLY A 57 12.89 -11.31 -4.91
CA GLY A 57 12.48 -10.26 -5.83
C GLY A 57 11.30 -10.65 -6.72
N LEU A 58 11.23 -11.91 -7.17
CA LEU A 58 10.09 -12.41 -7.95
C LEU A 58 8.79 -12.36 -7.15
N PHE A 59 8.77 -12.94 -5.95
CA PHE A 59 7.57 -12.96 -5.12
C PHE A 59 7.14 -11.56 -4.70
N GLU A 60 8.09 -10.71 -4.30
CA GLU A 60 7.78 -9.33 -3.96
C GLU A 60 7.10 -8.59 -5.11
N ASN A 61 7.63 -8.69 -6.34
CA ASN A 61 7.05 -7.99 -7.48
C ASN A 61 5.68 -8.54 -7.90
N ILE A 62 5.47 -9.86 -7.84
CA ILE A 62 4.16 -10.47 -8.10
C ILE A 62 3.12 -9.91 -7.11
N PHE A 63 3.43 -9.97 -5.82
CA PHE A 63 2.51 -9.48 -4.80
C PHE A 63 2.37 -7.95 -4.80
N ARG A 64 3.41 -7.22 -5.21
CA ARG A 64 3.35 -5.77 -5.45
C ARG A 64 2.30 -5.47 -6.50
N ILE A 65 2.41 -6.06 -7.70
CA ILE A 65 1.44 -5.84 -8.78
C ILE A 65 0.02 -6.17 -8.30
N LEU A 66 -0.13 -7.30 -7.61
CA LEU A 66 -1.43 -7.72 -7.07
C LEU A 66 -2.02 -6.69 -6.10
N VAL A 67 -1.28 -6.30 -5.07
CA VAL A 67 -1.75 -5.40 -3.99
C VAL A 67 -2.00 -3.98 -4.49
N PHE A 68 -1.22 -3.50 -5.45
CA PHE A 68 -1.42 -2.18 -6.05
C PHE A 68 -2.58 -2.16 -7.06
N SER A 69 -2.88 -3.29 -7.71
CA SER A 69 -3.96 -3.36 -8.72
C SER A 69 -5.33 -3.68 -8.12
N LEU A 70 -5.37 -4.51 -7.06
CA LEU A 70 -6.62 -4.94 -6.43
C LEU A 70 -7.55 -3.79 -6.04
N PRO A 71 -7.09 -2.65 -5.48
CA PRO A 71 -7.98 -1.54 -5.14
C PRO A 71 -8.76 -0.98 -6.34
N GLY A 72 -8.25 -1.15 -7.57
CA GLY A 72 -8.95 -0.79 -8.80
C GLY A 72 -10.24 -1.55 -9.04
N ILE A 73 -10.38 -2.74 -8.43
CA ILE A 73 -11.63 -3.51 -8.47
C ILE A 73 -12.56 -3.23 -7.29
N LEU A 74 -12.15 -2.42 -6.31
CA LEU A 74 -12.87 -2.21 -5.06
C LEU A 74 -13.53 -0.83 -4.96
N TYR A 75 -14.54 -0.72 -4.09
CA TYR A 75 -15.18 0.55 -3.73
C TYR A 75 -15.27 0.76 -2.23
N PHE A 76 -15.23 2.05 -1.86
CA PHE A 76 -15.50 2.53 -0.51
C PHE A 76 -16.80 3.37 -0.46
N GLY A 77 -17.32 3.69 0.74
CA GLY A 77 -18.34 4.75 0.91
C GLY A 77 -19.78 4.34 1.28
N LYS A 78 -20.04 3.06 1.63
CA LYS A 78 -21.13 2.76 2.56
C LYS A 78 -20.52 2.58 3.94
N ARG A 79 -21.20 3.08 4.98
CA ARG A 79 -20.74 3.05 6.37
C ARG A 79 -20.79 1.60 6.88
N GLU A 80 -19.72 0.86 6.63
CA GLU A 80 -19.55 -0.53 7.07
C GLU A 80 -18.81 -0.57 8.42
N LYS A 81 -19.00 -1.66 9.19
CA LYS A 81 -18.31 -1.83 10.48
C LYS A 81 -16.78 -1.83 10.27
N GLY A 82 -16.08 -0.96 11.02
CA GLY A 82 -14.61 -0.83 10.95
C GLY A 82 -14.11 0.20 9.93
N GLN A 83 -14.98 0.87 9.17
CA GLN A 83 -14.54 1.85 8.16
C GLN A 83 -13.90 3.10 8.77
N SER A 84 -14.31 3.53 9.98
CA SER A 84 -13.66 4.65 10.68
C SER A 84 -12.21 4.32 11.06
N LEU A 85 -11.98 3.12 11.58
CA LEU A 85 -10.63 2.61 11.84
C LEU A 85 -9.82 2.51 10.54
N GLY A 86 -10.44 2.04 9.46
CA GLY A 86 -9.81 2.00 8.14
C GLY A 86 -9.33 3.37 7.66
N TRP A 87 -10.15 4.42 7.81
CA TRP A 87 -9.73 5.78 7.48
C TRP A 87 -8.62 6.30 8.40
N CYS A 88 -8.68 5.99 9.70
CA CYS A 88 -7.64 6.35 10.66
C CYS A 88 -6.30 5.70 10.28
N LEU A 89 -6.30 4.39 9.99
CA LEU A 89 -5.12 3.64 9.55
C LEU A 89 -4.60 4.13 8.20
N TYR A 90 -5.49 4.49 7.28
CA TYR A 90 -5.10 5.02 5.98
C TYR A 90 -4.42 6.39 6.10
N ILE A 91 -5.07 7.36 6.72
CA ILE A 91 -4.55 8.74 6.85
C ILE A 91 -3.32 8.76 7.76
N GLY A 92 -3.40 8.13 8.93
CA GLY A 92 -2.28 8.00 9.85
C GLY A 92 -1.12 7.24 9.23
N GLY A 93 -1.41 6.18 8.49
CA GLY A 93 -0.42 5.40 7.74
C GLY A 93 0.30 6.20 6.68
N LEU A 94 -0.40 7.07 5.93
CA LEU A 94 0.23 7.97 4.97
C LEU A 94 1.14 9.00 5.64
N ALA A 95 0.75 9.52 6.81
CA ALA A 95 1.58 10.43 7.57
C ALA A 95 2.86 9.73 8.06
N VAL A 96 2.75 8.53 8.62
CA VAL A 96 3.91 7.72 9.04
C VAL A 96 4.80 7.36 7.84
N TYR A 97 4.20 6.99 6.71
CA TYR A 97 4.91 6.69 5.47
C TYR A 97 5.71 7.89 4.98
N LEU A 98 5.09 9.07 4.90
CA LEU A 98 5.78 10.31 4.53
C LEU A 98 6.92 10.65 5.50
N LEU A 99 6.65 10.60 6.80
CA LEU A 99 7.65 10.91 7.83
C LEU A 99 8.83 9.94 7.78
N SER A 100 8.61 8.68 7.42
CA SER A 100 9.68 7.70 7.26
C SER A 100 10.64 8.07 6.13
N TYR A 101 10.14 8.56 4.99
CA TYR A 101 10.97 9.08 3.92
C TYR A 101 11.69 10.38 4.33
N LEU A 102 10.97 11.30 4.97
CA LEU A 102 11.55 12.57 5.40
C LEU A 102 12.70 12.36 6.41
N ALA A 103 12.58 11.40 7.32
CA ALA A 103 13.66 11.06 8.24
C ALA A 103 14.93 10.58 7.50
N GLN A 104 14.77 9.75 6.47
CA GLN A 104 15.87 9.27 5.64
C GLN A 104 16.51 10.38 4.80
N ILE A 105 15.73 11.35 4.32
CA ILE A 105 16.21 12.45 3.48
C ILE A 105 16.89 13.54 4.31
N VAL A 106 16.26 13.96 5.41
CA VAL A 106 16.71 15.11 6.21
C VAL A 106 17.80 14.72 7.21
N TYR A 107 17.73 13.50 7.75
CA TYR A 107 18.64 13.00 8.78
C TYR A 107 19.22 11.61 8.45
N PRO A 108 19.88 11.44 7.29
CA PRO A 108 20.39 10.13 6.84
C PRO A 108 21.39 9.50 7.82
N ASP A 109 22.21 10.32 8.48
CA ASP A 109 23.25 9.86 9.41
C ASP A 109 22.76 9.74 10.87
N SER A 110 21.47 9.94 11.13
CA SER A 110 20.93 9.82 12.48
C SER A 110 20.89 8.37 12.95
N ALA A 111 20.96 8.16 14.28
CA ALA A 111 20.80 6.84 14.89
C ALA A 111 19.47 6.16 14.51
N TRP A 112 18.43 6.95 14.21
CA TRP A 112 17.18 6.42 13.67
C TRP A 112 17.38 5.87 12.26
N SER A 113 17.82 6.71 11.32
CA SER A 113 17.91 6.35 9.90
C SER A 113 18.93 5.24 9.61
N GLN A 114 19.99 5.18 10.41
CA GLN A 114 21.03 4.13 10.39
C GLN A 114 20.64 2.85 11.15
N SER A 115 19.52 2.84 11.87
CA SER A 115 19.01 1.61 12.49
C SER A 115 18.20 0.79 11.48
N ILE A 116 18.15 -0.53 11.66
CA ILE A 116 17.31 -1.41 10.84
C ILE A 116 15.84 -0.96 10.83
N ILE A 117 15.33 -0.47 11.96
CA ILE A 117 13.94 -0.04 12.09
C ILE A 117 13.69 1.23 11.27
N GLY A 118 14.58 2.22 11.36
CA GLY A 118 14.43 3.47 10.62
C GLY A 118 14.74 3.33 9.13
N PHE A 119 15.73 2.52 8.76
CA PHE A 119 16.07 2.21 7.36
C PHE A 119 14.92 1.51 6.64
N THR A 120 14.31 0.52 7.29
CA THR A 120 13.18 -0.23 6.71
C THR A 120 11.83 0.48 6.93
N ALA A 121 11.80 1.66 7.57
CA ALA A 121 10.57 2.39 7.87
C ALA A 121 9.70 2.70 6.66
N PRO A 122 10.24 3.13 5.51
CA PRO A 122 9.45 3.26 4.29
C PRO A 122 8.78 1.94 3.88
N ALA A 123 9.38 0.77 4.13
CA ALA A 123 8.77 -0.51 3.80
C ALA A 123 7.66 -0.91 4.80
N TRP A 124 7.98 -1.01 6.09
CA TRP A 124 7.00 -1.55 7.06
C TRP A 124 5.85 -0.59 7.35
N SER A 125 6.03 0.73 7.19
CA SER A 125 4.93 1.70 7.36
C SER A 125 3.81 1.55 6.32
N THR A 126 4.07 0.87 5.19
CA THR A 126 3.02 0.52 4.22
C THR A 126 1.93 -0.38 4.78
N LEU A 127 2.22 -1.11 5.87
CA LEU A 127 1.25 -1.90 6.62
C LEU A 127 0.01 -1.08 6.98
N PHE A 128 0.19 0.15 7.46
CA PHE A 128 -0.92 0.95 7.98
C PHE A 128 -1.88 1.36 6.88
N TRP A 129 -1.37 1.90 5.76
CA TRP A 129 -2.25 2.37 4.70
C TRP A 129 -2.80 1.22 3.85
N PHE A 130 -2.10 0.08 3.72
CA PHE A 130 -2.71 -1.14 3.18
C PHE A 130 -3.83 -1.67 4.08
N ALA A 131 -3.60 -1.78 5.40
CA ALA A 131 -4.66 -2.18 6.32
C ALA A 131 -5.86 -1.22 6.24
N GLY A 132 -5.59 0.08 6.12
CA GLY A 132 -6.59 1.12 5.88
C GLY A 132 -7.42 0.85 4.62
N ILE A 133 -6.78 0.62 3.47
CA ILE A 133 -7.46 0.27 2.22
C ILE A 133 -8.32 -0.99 2.40
N GLY A 134 -7.78 -2.05 3.00
CA GLY A 134 -8.51 -3.31 3.20
C GLY A 134 -9.75 -3.19 4.09
N LEU A 135 -9.78 -2.22 5.01
CA LEU A 135 -10.94 -1.94 5.87
C LEU A 135 -11.92 -0.94 5.24
N VAL A 136 -11.44 -0.03 4.39
CA VAL A 136 -12.26 0.98 3.71
C VAL A 136 -12.97 0.41 2.48
N CYS A 137 -12.30 -0.46 1.74
CA CYS A 137 -12.73 -1.07 0.47
C CYS A 137 -13.41 -2.43 0.67
N MET A 138 -14.69 -2.42 1.06
CA MET A 138 -15.43 -3.63 1.44
C MET A 138 -16.19 -4.32 0.30
N ARG A 139 -16.30 -3.68 -0.88
CA ARG A 139 -17.10 -4.19 -2.01
C ARG A 139 -16.28 -4.20 -3.28
N SER A 140 -16.57 -5.13 -4.19
CA SER A 140 -16.01 -5.20 -5.54
C SER A 140 -17.09 -4.86 -6.59
N TRP A 141 -16.71 -4.33 -7.75
CA TRP A 141 -17.62 -4.28 -8.92
C TRP A 141 -17.63 -5.57 -9.71
N LEU A 142 -16.64 -6.44 -9.53
CA LEU A 142 -16.64 -7.73 -10.21
C LEU A 142 -17.80 -8.59 -9.70
N PRO A 143 -18.44 -9.38 -10.57
CA PRO A 143 -19.54 -10.29 -10.20
C PRO A 143 -19.01 -11.56 -9.48
N ILE A 144 -17.99 -11.43 -8.63
CA ILE A 144 -17.34 -12.52 -7.89
C ILE A 144 -17.50 -12.22 -6.39
N PRO A 145 -17.80 -13.23 -5.55
CA PRO A 145 -17.83 -13.05 -4.09
C PRO A 145 -16.51 -12.45 -3.59
N TRP A 146 -16.58 -11.24 -3.04
CA TRP A 146 -15.42 -10.54 -2.50
C TRP A 146 -15.37 -10.68 -0.99
N HIS A 147 -14.18 -11.00 -0.47
CA HIS A 147 -13.90 -10.96 0.97
C HIS A 147 -12.64 -10.12 1.21
N ARG A 148 -12.71 -9.18 2.16
CA ARG A 148 -11.58 -8.28 2.49
C ARG A 148 -10.27 -9.02 2.82
N ALA A 149 -10.37 -10.26 3.32
CA ALA A 149 -9.20 -11.08 3.59
C ALA A 149 -8.37 -11.37 2.34
N ILE A 150 -8.97 -11.42 1.14
CA ILE A 150 -8.22 -11.60 -0.11
C ILE A 150 -7.17 -10.50 -0.24
N TYR A 151 -7.60 -9.23 -0.13
CA TYR A 151 -6.69 -8.10 -0.19
C TYR A 151 -5.71 -8.06 0.99
N LEU A 152 -6.19 -8.27 2.22
CA LEU A 152 -5.33 -8.23 3.40
C LEU A 152 -4.27 -9.33 3.40
N LEU A 153 -4.59 -10.55 2.93
CA LEU A 153 -3.61 -11.64 2.80
C LEU A 153 -2.59 -11.33 1.71
N SER A 154 -3.02 -10.83 0.55
CA SER A 154 -2.09 -10.38 -0.50
C SER A 154 -1.16 -9.27 0.01
N ALA A 155 -1.70 -8.29 0.74
CA ALA A 155 -0.92 -7.21 1.34
C ALA A 155 0.07 -7.72 2.39
N SER A 156 -0.35 -8.64 3.27
CA SER A 156 0.54 -9.25 4.26
C SER A 156 1.68 -10.03 3.62
N ILE A 157 1.42 -10.81 2.57
CA ILE A 157 2.46 -11.56 1.86
C ILE A 157 3.42 -10.60 1.16
N PHE A 158 2.91 -9.56 0.48
CA PHE A 158 3.74 -8.49 -0.07
C PHE A 158 4.65 -7.88 0.98
N LEU A 159 4.10 -7.50 2.15
CA LEU A 159 4.84 -6.88 3.24
C LEU A 159 5.96 -7.77 3.77
N ILE A 160 5.72 -9.08 3.93
CA ILE A 160 6.76 -10.01 4.38
C ILE A 160 7.95 -9.98 3.43
N PHE A 161 7.70 -10.09 2.12
CA PHE A 161 8.78 -10.05 1.13
C PHE A 161 9.42 -8.67 1.02
N HIS A 162 8.63 -7.60 1.03
CA HIS A 162 9.11 -6.23 0.90
C HIS A 162 9.97 -5.79 2.09
N ILE A 163 9.51 -6.06 3.33
CA ILE A 163 10.28 -5.78 4.54
C ILE A 163 11.54 -6.66 4.56
N GLY A 164 11.40 -7.96 4.25
CA GLY A 164 12.54 -8.88 4.17
C GLY A 164 13.61 -8.43 3.16
N HIS A 165 13.19 -7.97 1.98
CA HIS A 165 14.07 -7.39 0.98
C HIS A 165 14.77 -6.14 1.52
N THR A 166 14.05 -5.16 2.06
CA THR A 166 14.69 -3.96 2.61
C THR A 166 15.61 -4.24 3.80
N GLY A 167 15.30 -5.26 4.61
CA GLY A 167 16.18 -5.74 5.67
C GLY A 167 17.45 -6.36 5.10
N LEU A 168 17.36 -7.13 4.02
CA LEU A 168 18.55 -7.68 3.37
C LEU A 168 19.42 -6.59 2.75
N VAL A 169 18.82 -5.56 2.13
CA VAL A 169 19.56 -4.39 1.64
C VAL A 169 20.33 -3.71 2.79
N TYR A 170 19.68 -3.52 3.94
CA TYR A 170 20.33 -2.96 5.13
C TYR A 170 21.58 -3.77 5.54
N PHE A 171 21.47 -5.09 5.63
CA PHE A 171 22.60 -5.93 6.01
C PHE A 171 23.70 -5.98 4.94
N ASN A 172 23.33 -5.95 3.66
CA ASN A 172 24.28 -5.89 2.54
C ASN A 172 25.04 -4.56 2.46
N MET A 173 24.56 -3.50 3.12
CA MET A 173 25.25 -2.21 3.19
C MET A 173 26.26 -2.10 4.33
N ILE A 174 26.10 -2.91 5.37
CA ILE A 174 26.98 -2.91 6.56
C ILE A 174 28.24 -3.78 6.32
N HIS A 175 28.18 -4.70 5.36
CA HIS A 175 29.25 -5.61 4.96
C HIS A 175 29.87 -5.19 3.63
#